data_AF-A0A256IK74-F1
#
_entry.id   AF-A0A256IK74-F1
#
_cell.length_a   1.000
_cell.length_b   1.000
_cell.length_c   1.000
_cell.angle_alpha   90.00
_cell.angle_beta   90.00
_cell.angle_gamma   90.00
#
_symmetry.space_group_name_H-M   'P 1'
#
loop_
_entity.id
_entity.type
_entity.pdbx_description
1 polymer ?
#
loop_
_entity_poly.entity_id
_entity_poly.type
_entity_poly.pdbx_seq_one_letter_code
_entity_poly.pdbx_strand_id
1 'polypeptide(L)' 'MGFKSLVDRDGSGTVTIDKQHLQLDGLVAEDGSIKEADAHTQRVGERAYLVRFPENGEVPSLIELVGRA' A
#
# COMPACT_ATOMS: atom_id res chain seq x y z
N MET A 1 -1.75 -16.68 -5.40
CA MET A 1 -2.32 -15.31 -5.55
C MET A 1 -3.82 -15.43 -5.56
N GLY A 2 -4.50 -14.78 -4.62
CA GLY A 2 -5.96 -14.67 -4.60
C GLY A 2 -6.36 -13.24 -4.92
N PHE A 3 -7.49 -13.05 -5.60
CA PHE A 3 -8.07 -11.73 -5.76
C PHE A 3 -8.65 -11.26 -4.42
N LYS A 4 -8.47 -9.98 -4.12
CA LYS A 4 -9.16 -9.30 -3.01
C LYS A 4 -10.35 -8.55 -3.59
N SER A 5 -11.47 -8.54 -2.87
CA SER A 5 -12.64 -7.77 -3.27
C SER A 5 -12.40 -6.29 -3.05
N LEU A 6 -12.82 -5.46 -4.01
CA LEU A 6 -12.99 -4.02 -3.81
C LEU A 6 -14.28 -3.82 -3.02
N VAL A 7 -14.19 -3.13 -1.88
CA VAL A 7 -15.36 -2.81 -1.04
C VAL A 7 -15.59 -1.30 -1.04
N ASP A 8 -16.85 -0.90 -1.06
CA ASP A 8 -17.21 0.51 -0.85
C ASP A 8 -17.08 0.85 0.64
N ARG A 9 -16.44 1.99 0.91
CA ARG A 9 -16.35 2.58 2.24
C ARG A 9 -16.38 4.09 2.09
N ASP A 10 -17.44 4.70 2.61
CA ASP A 10 -17.61 6.16 2.62
C ASP A 10 -17.48 6.79 1.22
N GLY A 11 -17.98 6.10 0.19
CA GLY A 11 -17.90 6.53 -1.21
C GLY A 11 -16.53 6.35 -1.86
N SER A 12 -15.60 5.65 -1.20
CA SER A 12 -14.28 5.31 -1.70
C SER A 12 -14.08 3.79 -1.78
N GLY A 13 -13.46 3.33 -2.87
CA GLY A 13 -13.11 1.92 -3.04
C GLY A 13 -11.91 1.54 -2.16
N THR A 14 -12.07 0.54 -1.31
CA THR A 14 -11.01 0.00 -0.44
C THR A 14 -10.63 -1.42 -0.88
N VAL A 15 -9.32 -1.70 -0.90
CA VAL A 15 -8.77 -3.05 -1.06
C VAL A 15 -7.91 -3.41 0.15
N THR A 16 -7.89 -4.68 0.53
CA THR A 16 -7.10 -5.16 1.66
C THR A 16 -5.71 -5.60 1.19
N ILE A 17 -4.67 -5.12 1.86
CA ILE A 17 -3.30 -5.64 1.72
C ILE A 17 -3.07 -6.69 2.82
N ASP A 18 -2.47 -7.82 2.47
CA ASP A 18 -2.19 -8.89 3.43
C ASP A 18 -1.23 -8.44 4.53
N LYS A 19 -1.58 -8.74 5.78
CA LYS A 19 -0.82 -8.35 6.97
C LYS A 19 0.63 -8.83 6.94
N GLN A 20 0.91 -9.97 6.31
CA GLN A 20 2.26 -10.48 6.15
C GLN A 20 3.13 -9.57 5.28
N HIS A 21 2.60 -9.00 4.20
CA HIS A 21 3.33 -8.02 3.39
C HIS A 21 3.55 -6.73 4.18
N LEU A 22 2.51 -6.23 4.86
CA LEU A 22 2.64 -5.06 5.74
C LEU A 22 3.71 -5.28 6.82
N GLN A 23 3.83 -6.49 7.36
CA GLN A 23 4.85 -6.83 8.35
C GLN A 23 6.26 -6.81 7.76
N LEU A 24 6.45 -7.33 6.54
CA LEU A 24 7.73 -7.27 5.82
C LEU A 24 8.14 -5.82 5.54
N ASP A 25 7.16 -4.94 5.29
CA ASP A 25 7.35 -3.52 5.04
C ASP A 25 7.43 -2.69 6.35
N GLY A 26 7.47 -3.33 7.52
CA GLY A 26 7.58 -2.64 8.81
C GLY A 26 6.33 -1.86 9.26
N LEU A 27 5.20 -2.05 8.58
CA LEU A 27 3.90 -1.41 8.84
C LEU A 27 3.05 -2.13 9.90
N VAL A 28 3.61 -3.14 10.55
CA VAL A 28 3.00 -3.85 11.68
C VAL A 28 3.89 -3.65 12.91
N ALA A 29 3.30 -3.27 14.04
CA ALA A 29 3.99 -3.12 15.32
C ALA A 29 4.28 -4.47 15.97
N GLU A 30 5.10 -4.47 17.03
CA GLU A 30 5.52 -5.71 17.72
C GLU A 30 4.34 -6.43 18.40
N ASP A 31 3.31 -5.69 18.81
CA ASP A 31 2.06 -6.24 19.35
C ASP A 31 1.13 -6.81 18.27
N GLY A 32 1.54 -6.72 17.00
CA GLY A 32 0.78 -7.18 15.86
C GLY A 32 -0.29 -6.20 15.37
N SER A 33 -0.40 -4.98 15.93
CA SER A 33 -1.29 -3.94 15.38
C SER A 33 -0.72 -3.39 14.06
N ILE A 34 -1.61 -2.97 13.14
CA ILE A 34 -1.18 -2.24 11.93
C ILE A 34 -0.88 -0.81 12.38
N LYS A 35 0.30 -0.30 12.02
CA LYS A 35 0.70 1.07 12.33
C LYS A 35 -0.11 2.05 11.49
N GLU A 36 -0.41 3.22 12.06
CA GLU A 36 -0.90 4.34 11.26
C GLU A 36 0.20 4.80 10.31
N ALA A 37 -0.13 4.98 9.04
CA ALA A 37 0.79 5.41 8.01
C ALA A 37 0.03 6.17 6.91
N ASP A 38 0.65 7.22 6.38
CA ASP A 38 0.14 7.91 5.21
C ASP A 38 0.40 7.05 3.97
N ALA A 39 -0.67 6.77 3.21
CA ALA A 39 -0.57 6.03 1.96
C ALA A 39 -0.71 7.00 0.78
N HIS A 40 0.30 7.02 -0.10
CA HIS A 40 0.23 7.75 -1.34
C HIS A 40 -0.32 6.86 -2.46
N THR A 41 -1.49 7.23 -2.99
CA THR A 41 -2.13 6.52 -4.11
C THR A 41 -1.91 7.28 -5.42
N GLN A 42 -1.54 6.57 -6.48
CA GLN A 42 -1.36 7.16 -7.81
C GLN A 42 -2.02 6.28 -8.87
N ARG A 43 -2.85 6.87 -9.72
CA ARG A 43 -3.36 6.22 -10.93
C ARG A 43 -2.26 6.20 -11.99
N VAL A 44 -1.92 5.01 -12.48
CA VAL A 44 -0.86 4.81 -13.49
C VAL A 44 -1.40 4.33 -14.84
N GLY A 45 -2.69 4.02 -14.92
CA GLY A 45 -3.35 3.60 -16.14
C GLY A 45 -4.85 3.40 -15.96
N GLU A 46 -5.51 2.91 -16.99
CA GLU A 46 -6.90 2.48 -16.87
C GLU A 46 -6.99 1.31 -15.88
N ARG A 47 -7.78 1.50 -14.80
CA ARG A 47 -7.99 0.50 -13.73
C ARG A 47 -6.70 0.03 -13.04
N ALA A 48 -5.63 0.81 -13.13
CA ALA A 48 -4.32 0.50 -12.54
C ALA A 48 -3.87 1.59 -11.57
N TYR A 49 -3.53 1.17 -10.35
CA TYR A 49 -3.19 2.05 -9.24
C TYR A 49 -1.95 1.52 -8.52
N LEU A 50 -1.09 2.44 -8.11
CA LEU A 50 0.01 2.18 -7.19
C LEU A 50 -0.34 2.75 -5.82
N VAL A 51 -0.10 1.95 -4.79
CA VAL A 51 -0.13 2.38 -3.39
C VAL A 51 1.29 2.29 -2.87
N ARG A 52 1.77 3.36 -2.24
CA ARG A 52 3.09 3.43 -1.60
C ARG A 52 2.94 3.98 -0.20
N PHE A 53 3.76 3.49 0.71
CA PHE A 53 3.87 3.96 2.08
C PHE A 53 5.22 4.68 2.22
N PRO A 54 5.28 6.00 1.94
CA PRO A 54 6.53 6.74 1.99
C PRO A 54 7.05 6.87 3.42
N GLU A 55 8.37 6.79 3.58
CA GLU A 55 9.05 7.17 4.81
C GLU A 55 9.45 8.65 4.72
N ASN A 56 9.25 9.42 5.80
CA ASN A 56 9.64 10.83 5.89
C ASN A 56 9.01 11.76 4.83
N GLY A 57 7.86 11.38 4.26
CA GLY A 57 7.12 12.19 3.28
C GLY A 57 7.70 12.16 1.86
N GLU A 58 8.76 11.40 1.60
CA GLU A 58 9.32 11.24 0.27
C GLU A 58 8.65 10.08 -0.46
N VAL A 59 7.98 10.37 -1.58
CA VAL A 59 7.30 9.36 -2.40
C VAL A 59 8.27 8.85 -3.48
N PRO A 60 8.78 7.61 -3.39
CA PRO A 60 9.70 7.07 -4.39
C PRO A 60 9.01 6.91 -5.74
N SER A 61 9.73 7.20 -6.81
CA SER A 61 9.31 6.96 -8.19
C SER A 61 9.21 5.46 -8.50
N LEU A 62 8.47 5.13 -9.56
CA LEU A 62 8.34 3.74 -10.00
C LEU A 62 9.70 3.12 -10.37
N ILE A 63 10.59 3.92 -10.97
CA ILE A 63 11.93 3.47 -11.38
C ILE A 63 12.77 3.11 -10.15
N GLU A 64 12.70 3.91 -9.10
CA GLU A 64 13.43 3.65 -7.85
C GLU A 64 12.94 2.39 -7.14
N LEU A 65 11.64 2.06 -7.26
CA LEU A 65 11.07 0.84 -6.68
C LEU A 65 11.47 -0.41 -7.45
N VAL A 66 11.48 -0.36 -8.78
CA VAL A 66 11.87 -1.51 -9.62
C VAL A 66 13.37 -1.79 -9.52
N GLY A 67 14.21 -0.78 -9.28
CA GLY A 67 15.66 -0.95 -9.12
C GLY A 67 16.12 -1.51 -7.78
N ARG A 68 15.20 -1.68 -6.80
CA ARG A 68 15.49 -2.22 -5.46
C ARG A 68 15.11 -3.70 -5.29
N ALA A 69 14.56 -4.33 -6.33
CA ALA A 69 14.09 -5.72 -6.32
C ALA A 69 15.19 -6.74 -6.65
#